data_AF-A0A1M3KYI6-F1
#
_entry.id   AF-A0A1M3KYI6-F1
#
_cell.length_a   1.000
_cell.length_b   1.000
_cell.length_c   1.000
_cell.angle_alpha   90.00
_cell.angle_beta   90.00
_cell.angle_gamma   90.00
#
_symmetry.space_group_name_H-M   'P 1'
#
loop_
_entity.id
_entity.type
_entity.pdbx_description
1 polymer ?
#
loop_
_entity_poly.entity_id
_entity_poly.type
_entity_poly.pdbx_seq_one_letter_code
_entity_poly.pdbx_strand_id
1 'polypeptide(L)'
;MAKYTEKLVEKIVTLIEADTYSISEICSILKISRKSFYEWKDTKPEFREAIEKAIDRRDDKLLMLARKSLKRKLEGYTLTETKTIYVPDKNNPDELVLKSQIVKQKEYAPDTHAIKLTLSRQDSKANKEEENSQSALTIIVRDPKTAENLNLLRENLRKGNTPKKDKDLHPQKDGISSKPQNIADCSTVESDEASNENTEVELKPKFVKVESSGEVLPPGYLYRR
;
A
#
# COMPACT_ATOMS: atom_id res chain seq x y z
N MET A 1 13.00 0.98 -36.33
CA MET A 1 12.81 2.06 -35.34
C MET A 1 11.33 2.36 -35.26
N ALA A 2 10.67 2.11 -34.14
CA ALA A 2 9.28 2.52 -33.96
C ALA A 2 9.22 4.06 -34.01
N LYS A 3 8.22 4.62 -34.68
CA LYS A 3 8.04 6.07 -34.72
C LYS A 3 7.30 6.49 -33.45
N TYR A 4 7.77 7.58 -32.83
CA TYR A 4 7.04 8.20 -31.72
C TYR A 4 5.70 8.72 -32.25
N THR A 5 4.60 8.37 -31.59
CA THR A 5 3.24 8.80 -31.96
C THR A 5 2.44 9.00 -30.68
N GLU A 6 1.64 10.06 -30.61
CA GLU A 6 0.82 10.38 -29.43
C GLU A 6 -0.11 9.23 -29.04
N LYS A 7 -0.78 8.60 -30.01
CA LYS A 7 -1.61 7.40 -29.82
C LYS A 7 -0.87 6.23 -29.16
N LEU A 8 0.44 6.12 -29.39
CA LEU A 8 1.27 5.08 -28.80
C LEU A 8 1.60 5.45 -27.35
N VAL A 9 1.87 6.72 -27.06
CA VAL A 9 2.09 7.23 -25.71
C VAL A 9 0.85 7.05 -24.84
N GLU A 10 -0.32 7.38 -25.34
CA GLU A 10 -1.60 7.17 -24.64
C GLU A 10 -1.79 5.70 -24.27
N LYS A 11 -1.50 4.77 -25.20
CA LYS A 11 -1.55 3.33 -24.94
C LYS A 11 -0.55 2.88 -23.89
N ILE A 12 0.65 3.45 -23.87
CA ILE A 12 1.64 3.17 -22.83
C ILE A 12 1.10 3.61 -21.47
N VAL A 13 0.58 4.83 -21.39
CA VAL A 13 0.03 5.40 -20.15
C VAL A 13 -1.11 4.55 -19.62
N THR A 14 -2.07 4.15 -20.47
CA THR A 14 -3.20 3.30 -20.02
C THR A 14 -2.76 1.93 -19.54
N LEU A 15 -1.73 1.33 -20.16
CA LEU A 15 -1.16 0.05 -19.72
C LEU A 15 -0.42 0.17 -18.37
N ILE A 16 0.25 1.30 -18.11
CA ILE A 16 0.91 1.56 -16.83
C ILE A 16 -0.11 1.78 -15.71
N GLU A 17 -1.20 2.51 -16.00
CA GLU A 17 -2.30 2.75 -15.06
C GLU A 17 -3.15 1.52 -14.71
N ALA A 18 -2.97 0.42 -15.44
CA ALA A 18 -3.69 -0.84 -15.24
C ALA A 18 -2.99 -1.82 -14.28
N ASP A 19 -1.82 -1.45 -13.75
CA ASP A 19 -1.09 -2.09 -12.63
C ASP A 19 -0.63 -3.54 -12.86
N THR A 20 -0.91 -4.12 -14.02
CA THR A 20 -0.67 -5.52 -14.34
C THR A 20 0.60 -5.74 -15.14
N TYR A 21 1.10 -4.71 -15.83
CA TYR A 21 2.20 -4.87 -16.78
C TYR A 21 3.48 -4.17 -16.32
N SER A 22 4.60 -4.88 -16.43
CA SER A 22 5.94 -4.32 -16.33
C SER A 22 6.29 -3.52 -17.60
N ILE A 23 7.18 -2.53 -17.48
CA ILE A 23 7.69 -1.74 -18.62
C ILE A 23 8.22 -2.65 -19.74
N SER A 24 8.83 -3.79 -19.39
CA SER A 24 9.34 -4.76 -20.37
C SER A 24 8.21 -5.48 -21.13
N GLU A 25 7.11 -5.78 -20.45
CA GLU A 25 5.93 -6.42 -21.05
C GLU A 25 5.19 -5.43 -21.94
N ILE A 26 5.04 -4.19 -21.48
CA ILE A 26 4.47 -3.09 -22.28
C ILE A 26 5.27 -2.89 -23.57
N CYS A 27 6.59 -2.86 -23.48
CA CYS A 27 7.46 -2.79 -24.66
C CYS A 27 7.26 -3.98 -25.61
N SER A 28 7.04 -5.18 -25.08
CA SER A 28 6.81 -6.39 -25.87
C SER A 28 5.45 -6.37 -26.57
N ILE A 29 4.38 -5.95 -25.86
CA ILE A 29 3.01 -5.81 -26.37
C ILE A 29 2.97 -4.79 -27.50
N LEU A 30 3.64 -3.64 -27.32
CA LEU A 30 3.65 -2.56 -28.30
C LEU A 30 4.72 -2.72 -29.39
N LYS A 31 5.51 -3.81 -29.34
CA LYS A 31 6.63 -4.11 -30.25
C LYS A 31 7.65 -2.96 -30.33
N ILE A 32 7.97 -2.37 -29.18
CA ILE A 32 8.96 -1.30 -29.02
C ILE A 32 10.21 -1.87 -28.35
N SER A 33 11.39 -1.41 -28.78
CA SER A 33 12.62 -1.71 -28.06
C SER A 33 12.65 -0.95 -26.72
N ARG A 34 13.04 -1.62 -25.63
CA ARG A 34 13.28 -0.97 -24.34
C ARG A 34 14.21 0.24 -24.45
N LYS A 35 15.22 0.16 -25.33
CA LYS A 35 16.14 1.28 -25.58
C LYS A 35 15.41 2.51 -26.09
N SER A 36 14.53 2.35 -27.08
CA SER A 36 13.75 3.46 -27.64
C SER A 36 12.79 4.06 -26.61
N PHE A 37 12.23 3.24 -25.71
CA PHE A 37 11.38 3.74 -24.62
C PHE A 37 12.14 4.68 -23.69
N TYR A 38 13.32 4.27 -23.22
CA TYR A 38 14.14 5.11 -22.34
C TYR A 38 14.72 6.32 -23.08
N GLU A 39 15.13 6.17 -24.35
CA GLU A 39 15.52 7.30 -25.20
C GLU A 39 14.40 8.34 -25.31
N TRP A 40 13.14 7.93 -25.46
CA TRP A 40 12.00 8.86 -25.47
C TRP A 40 11.76 9.51 -24.11
N LYS A 41 11.95 8.79 -23.01
CA LYS A 41 11.86 9.33 -21.65
C LYS A 41 12.95 10.39 -21.38
N ASP A 42 14.11 10.24 -22.00
CA ASP A 42 15.23 11.17 -21.83
C ASP A 42 15.13 12.38 -22.75
N THR A 43 14.71 12.18 -23.99
CA THR A 43 14.62 13.23 -25.01
C THR A 43 13.35 14.08 -24.91
N LYS A 44 12.24 13.54 -24.38
CA LYS A 44 10.94 14.22 -24.36
C LYS A 44 10.41 14.38 -22.93
N PRO A 45 10.38 15.62 -22.39
CA PRO A 45 9.90 15.85 -21.03
C PRO A 45 8.39 15.57 -20.89
N GLU A 46 7.58 15.85 -21.91
CA GLU A 46 6.15 15.56 -21.90
C GLU A 46 5.86 14.07 -21.73
N PHE A 47 6.64 13.21 -22.40
CA PHE A 47 6.51 11.77 -22.27
C PHE A 47 6.89 11.32 -20.86
N ARG A 48 8.00 11.85 -20.32
CA ARG A 48 8.42 11.55 -18.95
C ARG A 48 7.34 11.92 -17.92
N GLU A 49 6.80 13.13 -18.02
CA GLU A 49 5.76 13.61 -17.10
C GLU A 49 4.48 12.77 -17.21
N ALA A 50 4.09 12.37 -18.43
CA ALA A 50 2.94 11.48 -18.63
C ALA A 50 3.13 10.11 -17.96
N ILE A 51 4.35 9.56 -18.01
CA ILE A 51 4.69 8.29 -17.36
C ILE A 51 4.69 8.42 -15.83
N GLU A 52 5.26 9.50 -15.29
CA GLU A 52 5.26 9.75 -13.85
C GLU A 52 3.83 9.90 -13.32
N LYS A 53 2.99 10.69 -13.99
CA LYS A 53 1.56 10.82 -13.65
C LYS A 53 0.82 9.48 -13.72
N ALA A 54 1.16 8.62 -14.69
CA ALA A 54 0.56 7.29 -14.81
C ALA A 54 0.93 6.40 -13.62
N ILE A 55 2.18 6.46 -13.17
CA ILE A 55 2.68 5.72 -12.01
C ILE A 55 2.01 6.23 -10.73
N ASP A 56 1.91 7.56 -10.56
CA ASP A 56 1.26 8.14 -9.38
C ASP A 56 -0.22 7.71 -9.30
N ARG A 57 -0.94 7.74 -10.43
CA ARG A 57 -2.34 7.28 -10.50
C ARG A 57 -2.48 5.80 -10.16
N ARG A 58 -1.56 4.97 -10.62
CA ARG A 58 -1.49 3.55 -10.21
C ARG A 58 -1.31 3.45 -8.70
N ASP A 59 -0.33 4.15 -8.16
CA ASP A 59 0.06 4.01 -6.76
C ASP A 59 -1.09 4.51 -5.84
N ASP A 60 -1.84 5.53 -6.27
CA ASP A 60 -3.09 5.97 -5.63
C ASP A 60 -4.18 4.89 -5.65
N LYS A 61 -4.40 4.20 -6.79
CA LYS A 61 -5.35 3.08 -6.88
C LYS A 61 -4.95 1.93 -5.96
N LEU A 62 -3.66 1.58 -5.93
CA LEU A 62 -3.11 0.56 -5.04
C LEU A 62 -3.28 0.96 -3.57
N LEU A 63 -3.03 2.22 -3.23
CA LEU A 63 -3.23 2.73 -1.87
C LEU A 63 -4.70 2.66 -1.46
N MET A 64 -5.63 3.00 -2.35
CA MET A 64 -7.07 2.88 -2.11
C MET A 64 -7.50 1.41 -1.94
N LEU A 65 -6.97 0.50 -2.75
CA LEU A 65 -7.23 -0.93 -2.62
C LEU A 65 -6.68 -1.47 -1.29
N ALA A 66 -5.46 -1.08 -0.92
CA ALA A 66 -4.84 -1.44 0.36
C ALA A 66 -5.69 -0.96 1.53
N ARG A 67 -6.15 0.30 1.52
CA ARG A 67 -7.07 0.84 2.55
C ARG A 67 -8.37 0.05 2.63
N LYS A 68 -8.97 -0.29 1.49
CA LYS A 68 -10.20 -1.10 1.44
C LYS A 68 -9.98 -2.51 1.98
N SER A 69 -8.84 -3.12 1.65
CA SER A 69 -8.47 -4.45 2.16
C SER A 69 -8.23 -4.44 3.67
N LEU A 70 -7.56 -3.40 4.18
CA LEU A 70 -7.37 -3.21 5.62
C LEU A 70 -8.70 -3.01 6.32
N LYS A 71 -9.60 -2.19 5.77
CA LYS A 71 -10.95 -2.01 6.31
C LYS A 71 -11.71 -3.34 6.44
N ARG A 72 -11.70 -4.17 5.39
CA ARG A 72 -12.32 -5.52 5.43
C ARG A 72 -11.71 -6.41 6.51
N LYS A 73 -10.40 -6.32 6.73
CA LYS A 73 -9.73 -7.05 7.81
C LYS A 73 -10.12 -6.56 9.20
N LEU A 74 -10.38 -5.26 9.38
CA LEU A 74 -10.77 -4.68 10.67
C LEU A 74 -12.25 -4.93 11.02
N GLU A 75 -13.13 -4.99 10.02
CA GLU A 75 -14.56 -5.21 10.23
C GLU A 75 -14.92 -6.70 10.32
N GLY A 76 -14.06 -7.58 9.80
CA GLY A 76 -14.44 -8.96 9.49
C GLY A 76 -15.21 -9.01 8.17
N TYR A 77 -15.26 -10.18 7.54
CA TYR A 77 -15.99 -10.37 6.28
C TYR A 77 -16.49 -11.79 6.13
N THR A 78 -17.57 -11.96 5.37
CA THR A 78 -18.11 -13.28 5.02
C THR A 78 -17.71 -13.64 3.59
N LEU A 79 -17.22 -14.87 3.40
CA LEU A 79 -16.86 -15.44 2.10
C LEU A 79 -17.94 -16.44 1.71
N THR A 80 -18.64 -16.16 0.61
CA THR A 80 -19.64 -17.07 0.06
C THR A 80 -19.04 -17.88 -1.09
N GLU A 81 -18.78 -19.16 -0.86
CA GLU A 81 -18.34 -20.11 -1.87
C GLU A 81 -19.58 -20.75 -2.53
N THR A 82 -19.78 -20.49 -3.82
CA THR A 82 -20.87 -21.09 -4.60
C THR A 82 -20.33 -22.20 -5.48
N LYS A 83 -20.79 -23.43 -5.27
CA LYS A 83 -20.52 -24.58 -6.13
C LYS A 83 -21.78 -24.92 -6.92
N THR A 84 -21.73 -24.70 -8.24
CA THR A 84 -22.82 -25.07 -9.16
C THR A 84 -22.50 -26.37 -9.86
N ILE A 85 -23.44 -27.32 -9.81
CA ILE A 85 -23.33 -28.63 -10.47
C ILE A 85 -24.33 -28.67 -11.61
N TYR A 86 -23.83 -28.89 -12.83
CA TYR A 86 -24.62 -29.02 -14.05
C TYR A 86 -24.70 -30.49 -14.47
N VAL A 87 -25.85 -30.91 -14.98
CA VAL A 87 -26.09 -32.25 -15.51
C VAL A 87 -26.78 -32.13 -16.87
N PRO A 88 -26.41 -32.96 -17.87
CA PRO A 88 -27.06 -32.95 -19.19
C PRO A 88 -28.56 -33.24 -19.08
N ASP A 89 -29.37 -32.55 -19.87
CA ASP A 89 -30.81 -32.78 -19.88
C ASP A 89 -31.17 -34.17 -20.44
N LYS A 90 -32.25 -34.75 -19.92
CA LYS A 90 -32.72 -36.08 -20.35
C LYS A 90 -33.28 -36.07 -21.77
N ASN A 91 -33.72 -34.90 -22.24
CA ASN A 91 -34.37 -34.74 -23.54
C ASN A 91 -33.43 -34.23 -24.64
N ASN A 92 -32.43 -33.41 -24.26
CA ASN A 92 -31.40 -32.90 -25.17
C ASN A 92 -30.02 -33.00 -24.48
N PRO A 93 -29.16 -33.96 -24.87
CA PRO A 93 -27.85 -34.15 -24.23
C PRO A 93 -26.88 -32.98 -24.46
N ASP A 94 -27.19 -32.08 -25.40
CA ASP A 94 -26.39 -30.88 -25.71
C ASP A 94 -26.68 -29.70 -24.75
N GLU A 95 -27.75 -29.75 -23.95
CA GLU A 95 -28.12 -28.69 -23.01
C GLU A 95 -27.81 -29.10 -21.56
N LEU A 96 -27.00 -28.29 -20.87
CA LEU A 96 -26.62 -28.50 -19.47
C LEU A 96 -27.63 -27.83 -18.54
N VAL A 97 -28.37 -28.62 -17.77
CA VAL A 97 -29.34 -28.12 -16.77
C VAL A 97 -28.67 -28.03 -15.40
N LEU A 98 -28.92 -26.92 -14.70
CA LEU A 98 -28.45 -26.70 -13.33
C LEU A 98 -29.17 -27.68 -12.39
N LYS A 99 -28.43 -28.63 -11.81
CA LYS A 99 -28.98 -29.64 -10.91
C LYS A 99 -28.99 -29.20 -9.46
N SER A 100 -27.90 -28.59 -9.01
CA SER A 100 -27.77 -28.14 -7.61
C SER A 100 -26.77 -27.00 -7.49
N GLN A 101 -27.10 -26.03 -6.67
CA GLN A 101 -26.21 -24.95 -6.27
C GLN A 101 -26.00 -25.05 -4.76
N ILE A 102 -24.77 -25.33 -4.34
CA ILE A 102 -24.38 -25.40 -2.92
C ILE A 102 -23.70 -24.08 -2.58
N VAL A 103 -24.28 -23.31 -1.67
CA VAL A 103 -23.76 -22.03 -1.21
C VAL A 103 -23.20 -22.24 0.20
N LYS A 104 -21.89 -22.17 0.37
CA LYS A 104 -21.23 -22.23 1.67
C LYS A 104 -20.81 -20.83 2.09
N GLN A 105 -21.23 -20.39 3.26
CA GLN A 105 -20.82 -19.11 3.84
C GLN A 105 -19.79 -19.36 4.93
N LYS A 106 -18.61 -18.76 4.81
CA LYS A 106 -17.56 -18.79 5.83
C LYS A 106 -17.42 -17.40 6.42
N GLU A 107 -17.49 -17.29 7.73
CA GLU A 107 -17.33 -16.01 8.43
C GLU A 107 -15.89 -15.86 8.91
N TYR A 108 -15.29 -14.70 8.64
CA TYR A 108 -13.95 -14.36 9.10
C TYR A 108 -14.04 -13.20 10.09
N ALA A 109 -13.59 -13.47 11.31
CA ALA A 109 -13.50 -12.46 12.36
C ALA A 109 -12.48 -11.36 12.01
N PRO A 110 -12.58 -10.18 12.63
CA PRO A 110 -11.57 -9.13 12.53
C PRO A 110 -10.15 -9.61 12.86
N ASP A 111 -9.18 -9.19 12.04
CA ASP A 111 -7.76 -9.49 12.20
C ASP A 111 -7.17 -8.68 13.37
N THR A 112 -6.91 -9.37 14.49
CA THR A 112 -6.39 -8.76 15.74
C THR A 112 -5.03 -8.08 15.54
N HIS A 113 -4.18 -8.62 14.67
CA HIS A 113 -2.88 -8.04 14.36
C HIS A 113 -3.05 -6.71 13.60
N ALA A 114 -3.97 -6.68 12.62
CA ALA A 114 -4.29 -5.45 11.89
C ALA A 114 -4.89 -4.37 12.81
N ILE A 115 -5.75 -4.77 13.76
CA ILE A 115 -6.32 -3.87 14.77
C ILE A 115 -5.19 -3.28 15.63
N LYS A 116 -4.34 -4.14 16.22
CA LYS A 116 -3.21 -3.71 17.06
C LYS A 116 -2.31 -2.73 16.33
N LEU A 117 -1.90 -3.05 15.11
CA LEU A 117 -1.04 -2.18 14.29
C LEU A 117 -1.68 -0.80 14.02
N THR A 118 -2.97 -0.77 13.73
CA THR A 118 -3.70 0.46 13.43
C THR A 118 -3.81 1.34 14.68
N LEU A 119 -4.14 0.75 15.83
CA LEU A 119 -4.21 1.46 17.12
C LEU A 119 -2.83 2.00 17.52
N SER A 120 -1.78 1.16 17.48
CA SER A 120 -0.42 1.60 17.83
C SER A 120 0.08 2.75 16.94
N ARG A 121 -0.28 2.77 15.65
CA ARG A 121 0.05 3.88 14.76
C ARG A 121 -0.65 5.17 15.19
N GLN A 122 -1.91 5.09 15.62
CA GLN A 122 -2.66 6.25 16.10
C GLN A 122 -2.06 6.81 17.39
N ASP A 123 -1.75 5.94 18.36
CA ASP A 123 -1.14 6.33 19.64
C ASP A 123 0.23 7.00 19.41
N SER A 124 1.06 6.45 18.51
CA SER A 124 2.36 7.04 18.16
C SER A 124 2.27 8.42 17.50
N LYS A 125 1.17 8.73 16.82
CA LYS A 125 0.94 10.06 16.23
C LYS A 125 0.49 11.05 17.29
N ALA A 126 -0.45 10.66 18.15
CA ALA A 126 -0.89 11.48 19.27
C ALA A 126 0.30 11.86 20.16
N ASN A 127 1.14 10.89 20.52
CA ASN A 127 2.34 11.16 21.34
C ASN A 127 3.33 12.09 20.63
N LYS A 128 3.52 11.97 19.31
CA LYS A 128 4.39 12.89 18.55
C LYS A 128 3.83 14.31 18.47
N GLU A 129 2.52 14.45 18.36
CA GLU A 129 1.87 15.76 18.35
C GLU A 129 1.96 16.44 19.73
N GLU A 130 1.82 15.67 20.81
CA GLU A 130 2.05 16.12 22.18
C GLU A 130 3.52 16.51 22.43
N GLU A 131 4.49 15.68 22.02
CA GLU A 131 5.92 15.99 22.13
C GLU A 131 6.31 17.22 21.29
N ASN A 132 5.78 17.35 20.07
CA ASN A 132 6.07 18.50 19.21
C ASN A 132 5.54 19.80 19.82
N SER A 133 4.35 19.78 20.44
CA SER A 133 3.79 20.95 21.13
C SER A 133 4.44 21.22 22.49
N GLN A 134 5.03 20.23 23.14
CA GLN A 134 5.83 20.38 24.37
C GLN A 134 7.30 20.77 24.11
N SER A 135 7.80 20.70 22.87
CA SER A 135 9.23 20.85 22.53
C SER A 135 9.76 22.29 22.47
N ALA A 136 8.97 23.30 22.85
CA ALA A 136 9.53 24.60 23.19
C ALA A 136 10.21 24.49 24.58
N LEU A 137 11.42 23.94 24.60
CA LEU A 137 12.31 23.88 25.76
C LEU A 137 12.40 25.28 26.38
N THR A 138 11.58 25.53 27.40
CA THR A 138 11.50 26.82 28.06
C THR A 138 12.55 26.83 29.15
N ILE A 139 13.67 27.50 28.91
CA ILE A 139 14.69 27.72 29.93
C ILE A 139 14.14 28.75 30.92
N ILE A 140 13.67 28.29 32.08
CA ILE A 140 13.23 29.17 33.17
C ILE A 140 14.46 29.58 33.98
N VAL A 141 14.89 30.83 33.84
CA VAL A 141 16.03 31.39 34.57
C VAL A 141 15.54 31.99 35.87
N ARG A 142 16.08 31.52 37.00
CA ARG A 142 15.71 31.97 38.36
C ARG A 142 16.38 33.30 38.74
N ASP A 143 17.57 33.57 38.22
CA ASP A 143 18.35 34.76 38.56
C ASP A 143 18.06 35.94 37.61
N PRO A 144 17.73 37.13 38.13
CA PRO A 144 17.34 38.27 37.31
C PRO A 144 18.48 38.77 36.42
N LYS A 145 19.71 38.79 36.94
CA LYS A 145 20.91 39.22 36.20
C LYS A 145 21.19 38.32 34.99
N THR A 146 21.01 37.01 35.16
CA THR A 146 21.22 36.02 34.10
C THR A 146 20.14 36.14 33.02
N ALA A 147 18.90 36.44 33.41
CA ALA A 147 17.81 36.68 32.47
C ALA A 147 18.05 37.93 31.60
N GLU A 148 18.54 39.03 32.18
CA GLU A 148 18.91 40.24 31.45
C GLU A 148 20.02 39.98 30.42
N ASN A 149 21.06 39.25 30.81
CA ASN A 149 22.16 38.88 29.91
C ASN A 149 21.70 38.03 28.72
N LEU A 150 20.79 37.07 28.95
CA LEU A 150 20.24 36.25 27.86
C LEU A 150 19.33 37.05 26.93
N ASN A 151 18.56 38.00 27.47
CA ASN A 151 17.74 38.90 26.66
C ASN A 151 18.61 39.81 25.78
N LEU A 152 19.70 40.36 26.35
CA LEU A 152 20.67 41.16 25.60
C LEU A 152 21.34 40.32 24.48
N LEU A 153 21.74 39.08 24.78
CA LEU A 153 22.27 38.15 23.79
C LEU A 153 21.27 37.87 22.67
N ARG A 154 20.00 37.65 23.02
CA ARG A 154 18.92 37.40 22.05
C ARG A 154 18.68 38.59 21.14
N GLU A 155 18.74 39.81 21.67
CA GLU A 155 18.63 41.03 20.87
C GLU A 155 19.82 41.22 19.92
N ASN A 156 21.04 40.96 20.40
CA ASN A 156 22.25 41.09 19.59
C ASN A 156 22.25 40.10 18.40
N LEU A 157 21.81 38.86 18.64
CA LEU A 157 21.65 37.85 17.58
C LEU A 157 20.57 38.25 16.55
N ARG A 158 19.50 38.94 16.98
CA ARG A 158 18.46 39.47 16.07
C ARG A 158 18.94 40.67 15.25
N LYS A 159 19.80 41.51 15.83
CA LYS A 159 20.30 42.76 15.22
C LYS A 159 21.52 42.54 14.31
N GLY A 160 22.01 41.30 14.15
CA GLY A 160 23.00 40.92 13.14
C GLY A 160 24.40 41.53 13.30
N ASN A 161 24.73 42.09 14.46
CA ASN A 161 26.05 42.67 14.69
C ASN A 161 27.00 41.61 15.25
N THR A 162 27.93 41.14 14.42
CA THR A 162 29.14 40.43 14.87
C THR A 162 30.19 41.45 15.31
N PRO A 163 30.55 41.56 16.60
CA PRO A 163 31.81 42.19 16.96
C PRO A 163 32.96 41.27 16.54
N LYS A 164 34.02 41.89 16.01
CA LYS A 164 35.26 41.22 15.58
C LYS A 164 35.91 40.46 16.74
N LYS A 165 36.51 39.33 16.38
CA LYS A 165 37.37 38.46 17.20
C LYS A 165 38.29 39.26 18.13
N ASP A 166 38.40 38.79 19.36
CA ASP A 166 39.71 38.68 20.01
C ASP A 166 39.87 37.30 20.65
N LYS A 167 41.12 36.84 20.58
CA LYS A 167 41.65 35.55 21.01
C LYS A 167 41.54 35.48 22.54
N ASP A 168 41.20 34.37 23.15
CA ASP A 168 42.08 33.25 23.48
C ASP A 168 41.23 32.18 24.20
N LEU A 169 41.51 30.90 24.01
CA LEU A 169 41.71 29.88 25.06
C LEU A 169 41.73 28.46 24.47
N HIS A 170 42.65 27.67 25.00
CA HIS A 170 43.10 26.34 24.59
C HIS A 170 42.01 25.24 24.73
N PRO A 171 42.08 24.13 23.96
CA PRO A 171 41.17 23.00 24.10
C PRO A 171 41.71 21.94 25.07
N GLN A 172 40.91 21.55 26.06
CA GLN A 172 41.09 20.29 26.78
C GLN A 172 40.09 19.24 26.28
N LYS A 173 40.68 18.11 25.86
CA LYS A 173 40.03 16.86 25.52
C LYS A 173 39.57 16.15 26.79
N ASP A 174 38.50 15.38 26.68
CA ASP A 174 38.28 14.01 27.21
C ASP A 174 36.91 13.59 26.62
N GLY A 175 36.67 12.42 26.02
CA GLY A 175 37.14 11.06 26.32
C GLY A 175 35.95 10.26 26.90
N ILE A 176 35.73 9.02 26.43
CA ILE A 176 34.72 8.00 26.87
C ILE A 176 33.45 7.98 25.95
N SER A 177 33.26 7.06 24.99
CA SER A 177 33.26 5.58 24.95
C SER A 177 32.10 4.90 25.69
N SER A 178 31.14 4.33 24.96
CA SER A 178 30.79 2.89 24.98
C SER A 178 29.38 2.65 24.45
N LYS A 179 29.22 1.46 23.87
CA LYS A 179 28.11 0.97 23.04
C LYS A 179 27.24 -0.03 23.86
N PRO A 180 26.24 -0.72 23.28
CA PRO A 180 24.89 -0.93 23.82
C PRO A 180 24.73 -2.25 24.61
N GLN A 181 23.56 -2.44 25.23
CA GLN A 181 23.16 -3.74 25.78
C GLN A 181 21.82 -4.21 25.20
N ASN A 182 21.87 -5.40 24.59
CA ASN A 182 20.75 -6.31 24.30
C ASN A 182 20.34 -7.07 25.59
N ILE A 183 19.14 -7.66 25.58
CA ILE A 183 18.62 -8.89 26.26
C ILE A 183 17.08 -8.76 26.20
N ALA A 184 16.21 -9.75 25.93
CA ALA A 184 16.22 -11.08 25.35
C ALA A 184 14.74 -11.50 25.14
N ASP A 185 14.52 -12.55 24.36
CA ASP A 185 13.25 -13.20 23.96
C ASP A 185 12.32 -13.64 25.11
N CYS A 186 11.01 -13.83 24.81
CA CYS A 186 10.30 -15.07 25.18
C CYS A 186 8.92 -15.27 24.48
N SER A 187 8.75 -16.49 23.96
CA SER A 187 7.55 -17.36 23.84
C SER A 187 6.34 -17.00 22.96
N THR A 188 6.28 -17.73 21.83
CA THR A 188 5.20 -18.63 21.36
C THR A 188 4.02 -18.89 22.30
N VAL A 189 2.79 -18.74 21.78
CA VAL A 189 1.61 -19.55 22.19
C VAL A 189 0.72 -19.78 20.97
N GLU A 190 0.32 -21.03 20.79
CA GLU A 190 -0.55 -21.58 19.74
C GLU A 190 -2.04 -21.28 19.99
N SER A 191 -2.79 -21.33 18.89
CA SER A 191 -4.18 -21.78 18.66
C SER A 191 -5.33 -21.32 19.59
N ASP A 192 -6.46 -20.94 18.97
CA ASP A 192 -7.69 -21.72 19.17
C ASP A 192 -8.78 -21.46 18.09
N GLU A 193 -9.50 -22.56 17.88
CA GLU A 193 -10.54 -22.95 16.93
C GLU A 193 -11.68 -21.96 16.63
N ALA A 194 -12.08 -21.89 15.35
CA ALA A 194 -13.30 -21.23 14.89
C ALA A 194 -14.48 -22.21 14.92
N SER A 195 -15.55 -21.86 15.63
CA SER A 195 -16.83 -22.55 15.64
C SER A 195 -17.52 -22.45 14.27
N ASN A 196 -17.89 -23.60 13.72
CA ASN A 196 -18.49 -23.77 12.40
C ASN A 196 -20.00 -23.99 12.56
N GLU A 197 -20.82 -22.97 12.31
CA GLU A 197 -22.28 -23.14 12.20
C GLU A 197 -22.68 -23.24 10.72
N ASN A 198 -23.11 -24.45 10.32
CA ASN A 198 -23.65 -24.72 9.00
C ASN A 198 -25.15 -24.36 8.99
N THR A 199 -25.52 -23.29 8.30
CA THR A 199 -26.93 -22.99 8.03
C THR A 199 -27.23 -23.32 6.57
N GLU A 200 -27.93 -24.43 6.36
CA GLU A 200 -28.40 -24.89 5.05
C GLU A 200 -29.70 -24.17 4.71
N VAL A 201 -29.67 -23.25 3.74
CA VAL A 201 -30.88 -22.57 3.23
C VAL A 201 -31.12 -23.03 1.80
N GLU A 202 -32.10 -23.92 1.61
CA GLU A 202 -32.62 -24.29 0.29
C GLU A 202 -33.42 -23.12 -0.31
N LEU A 203 -32.89 -22.51 -1.38
CA LEU A 203 -33.65 -21.59 -2.22
C LEU A 203 -34.11 -22.30 -3.49
N LYS A 204 -35.42 -22.27 -3.75
CA LYS A 204 -36.07 -22.87 -4.92
C LYS A 204 -35.54 -22.26 -6.24
N PRO A 205 -35.40 -23.07 -7.31
CA PRO A 205 -34.76 -22.64 -8.56
C PRO A 205 -35.59 -21.56 -9.28
N LYS A 206 -34.96 -20.42 -9.55
CA LYS A 206 -35.45 -19.42 -10.51
C LYS A 206 -34.83 -19.72 -11.87
N PHE A 207 -35.67 -20.03 -12.85
CA PHE A 207 -35.26 -20.24 -14.23
C PHE A 207 -34.82 -18.91 -14.84
N VAL A 208 -33.57 -18.82 -15.27
CA VAL A 208 -33.07 -17.72 -16.11
C VAL A 208 -32.54 -18.34 -17.40
N LYS A 209 -33.16 -17.96 -18.52
CA LYS A 209 -32.74 -18.37 -19.86
C LYS A 209 -31.60 -17.46 -20.29
N VAL A 210 -30.39 -17.99 -20.42
CA VAL A 210 -29.23 -17.27 -20.95
C VAL A 210 -29.00 -17.78 -22.36
N GLU A 211 -29.18 -16.91 -23.36
CA GLU A 211 -28.83 -17.21 -24.75
C GLU A 211 -27.30 -17.23 -24.88
N SER A 212 -26.76 -18.37 -25.33
CA SER A 212 -25.32 -18.55 -25.50
C SER A 212 -24.84 -17.82 -26.76
N SER A 213 -24.26 -16.63 -26.62
CA SER A 213 -23.39 -16.07 -27.65
C SER A 213 -22.06 -16.82 -27.60
N GLY A 214 -21.80 -17.64 -28.60
CA GLY A 214 -20.62 -18.50 -28.68
C GLY A 214 -19.31 -17.70 -28.74
N GLU A 215 -18.54 -17.76 -27.67
CA GLU A 215 -17.10 -17.49 -27.70
C GLU A 215 -16.37 -18.67 -27.03
N VAL A 216 -15.59 -19.38 -27.83
CA VAL A 216 -14.77 -20.52 -27.41
C VAL A 216 -13.50 -19.97 -26.75
N LEU A 217 -13.33 -20.24 -25.45
CA LEU A 217 -12.08 -19.94 -24.74
C LEU A 217 -10.97 -20.93 -25.16
N PRO A 218 -9.71 -20.47 -25.28
CA PRO A 218 -8.60 -21.31 -25.74
C PRO A 218 -8.12 -22.30 -24.64
N PRO A 219 -7.45 -23.41 -25.03
CA PRO A 219 -7.08 -24.49 -24.12
C PRO A 219 -6.02 -24.05 -23.11
N GLY A 220 -6.34 -24.19 -21.82
CA GLY A 220 -5.41 -23.95 -20.71
C GLY A 220 -4.38 -25.07 -20.55
N TYR A 221 -3.14 -24.65 -20.31
CA TYR A 221 -1.96 -25.48 -20.12
C TYR A 221 -2.14 -26.55 -19.03
N LEU A 222 -1.83 -27.80 -19.37
CA LEU A 222 -1.73 -28.91 -18.43
C LEU A 222 -0.52 -28.69 -17.51
N TYR A 223 -0.76 -28.62 -16.20
CA TYR A 223 0.29 -28.70 -15.19
C TYR A 223 0.99 -30.06 -15.29
N ARG A 224 2.32 -30.02 -15.45
CA ARG A 224 3.22 -31.17 -15.44
C ARG A 224 3.41 -31.64 -13.99
N ARG A 225 3.31 -32.96 -13.78
CA ARG A 225 3.61 -33.66 -12.52
C ARG A 225 5.04 -33.43 -12.06
#